data_AF-A0A8S4SJV0-F1
#
_entry.id   AF-A0A8S4SJV0-F1
#
_cell.length_a   1.000
_cell.length_b   1.000
_cell.length_c   1.000
_cell.angle_alpha   90.00
_cell.angle_beta   90.00
_cell.angle_gamma   90.00
#
_symmetry.space_group_name_H-M   'P 1'
#
loop_
_entity.id
_entity.type
_entity.pdbx_description
1 polymer ?
#
loop_
_entity_poly.entity_id
_entity_poly.type
_entity_poly.pdbx_seq_one_letter_code
_entity_poly.pdbx_strand_id
1 'polypeptide(L)'
;MVVRIPPTRIGAAWRAVACIEELTASRRTEPNFGRTIGRLTQYAHGIRGTVYAVDESTVFVRGFAYDGTAPDAFFWVGDTQQPSPEGTLVPYPEDYTTRDPPVLTAHTNSDILLRLPGGKRLRDIKWISVWCRRFTVNMLRLEP
;
A
#
# COMPACT_ATOMS: atom_id res chain seq x y z
N MET A 1 18.82 37.83 -42.97
CA MET A 1 17.47 38.37 -43.22
C MET A 1 16.75 38.31 -41.87
N VAL A 2 16.89 39.29 -40.96
CA VAL A 2 16.22 40.62 -40.92
C VAL A 2 14.79 40.47 -41.42
N VAL A 3 13.76 40.63 -40.57
CA VAL A 3 13.03 41.90 -40.35
C VAL A 3 12.06 41.67 -39.16
N ARG A 4 12.20 42.41 -38.04
CA ARG A 4 11.36 43.52 -37.51
C ARG A 4 9.90 43.14 -37.13
N ILE A 5 9.15 43.76 -36.21
CA ILE A 5 9.21 44.69 -35.05
C ILE A 5 7.75 44.62 -34.48
N PRO A 6 7.50 44.77 -33.17
CA PRO A 6 6.17 44.66 -32.54
C PRO A 6 5.37 45.97 -32.62
N PRO A 7 4.05 45.99 -32.33
CA PRO A 7 3.38 47.20 -31.89
C PRO A 7 3.40 47.35 -30.37
N THR A 8 3.63 48.60 -30.00
CA THR A 8 3.95 49.19 -28.71
C THR A 8 2.71 49.50 -27.86
N ARG A 9 2.91 49.34 -26.54
CA ARG A 9 2.36 50.09 -25.38
C ARG A 9 1.24 51.13 -25.59
N ILE A 10 0.16 50.95 -24.81
CA ILE A 10 -0.66 51.97 -24.12
C ILE A 10 -1.00 51.29 -22.76
N GLY A 11 -0.72 51.76 -21.55
CA GLY A 11 -0.68 53.12 -21.01
C GLY A 11 -1.89 53.30 -20.08
N ALA A 12 -1.78 52.97 -18.79
CA ALA A 12 -2.49 53.62 -17.66
C ALA A 12 -2.40 52.76 -16.37
N ALA A 13 -1.80 53.34 -15.34
CA ALA A 13 -1.79 52.81 -13.98
C ALA A 13 -3.11 53.15 -13.26
N TRP A 14 -3.78 52.15 -12.67
CA TRP A 14 -4.77 52.36 -11.61
C TRP A 14 -4.57 51.30 -10.53
N ARG A 15 -4.00 51.77 -9.41
CA ARG A 15 -4.22 51.39 -8.00
C ARG A 15 -4.46 49.91 -7.66
N ALA A 16 -3.53 49.43 -6.84
CA ALA A 16 -3.61 48.32 -5.89
C ALA A 16 -5.01 47.76 -5.59
N VAL A 17 -5.20 46.49 -5.94
CA VAL A 17 -5.85 45.50 -5.09
C VAL A 17 -4.89 44.33 -5.03
N ALA A 18 -4.30 44.09 -3.86
CA ALA A 18 -3.66 42.81 -3.59
C ALA A 18 -4.77 41.76 -3.61
N CYS A 19 -4.85 40.98 -4.69
CA CYS A 19 -5.63 39.76 -4.71
C CYS A 19 -4.63 38.61 -4.71
N ILE A 20 -4.65 37.87 -3.61
CA ILE A 20 -3.94 36.62 -3.38
C ILE A 20 -4.38 35.65 -4.48
N GLU A 21 -3.49 35.29 -5.40
CA GLU A 21 -3.66 34.07 -6.20
C GLU A 21 -2.34 33.31 -6.21
N GLU A 22 -2.17 32.62 -5.08
CA GLU A 22 -1.62 31.27 -4.98
C GLU A 22 -1.67 30.58 -6.36
N LEU A 23 -0.53 30.59 -7.06
CA LEU A 23 -0.34 29.75 -8.24
C LEU A 23 -0.39 28.31 -7.74
N THR A 24 -1.60 27.79 -7.77
CA THR A 24 -2.00 26.41 -7.57
C THR A 24 -1.07 25.55 -8.38
N ALA A 25 0.01 25.10 -7.74
CA ALA A 25 0.70 23.91 -8.17
C ALA A 25 -0.37 22.85 -8.24
N SER A 26 -0.73 22.46 -9.46
CA SER A 26 -1.48 21.25 -9.74
C SER A 26 -0.61 20.09 -9.26
N ARG A 27 -0.58 19.87 -7.94
CA ARG A 27 -0.24 18.59 -7.37
C ARG A 27 -1.27 17.68 -8.01
N ARG A 28 -0.84 16.81 -8.93
CA ARG A 28 -1.65 15.62 -9.18
C ARG A 28 -1.97 15.09 -7.79
N THR A 29 -3.24 14.93 -7.48
CA THR A 29 -3.66 14.26 -6.26
C THR A 29 -3.20 12.81 -6.44
N GLU A 30 -1.91 12.55 -6.20
CA GLU A 30 -1.43 11.20 -6.03
C GLU A 30 -2.30 10.64 -4.92
N PRO A 31 -3.01 9.52 -5.16
CA PRO A 31 -3.83 8.93 -4.13
C PRO A 31 -2.95 8.68 -2.91
N ASN A 32 -3.27 9.38 -1.81
CA ASN A 32 -2.55 9.24 -0.56
C ASN A 32 -3.01 7.94 0.10
N PHE A 33 -2.29 6.85 -0.19
CA PHE A 33 -2.55 5.52 0.37
C PHE A 33 -2.09 5.39 1.84
N GLY A 34 -1.62 6.48 2.45
CA GLY A 34 -1.05 6.50 3.79
C GLY A 34 0.48 6.36 3.80
N ARG A 35 1.04 6.03 4.96
CA ARG A 35 2.50 5.98 5.15
C ARG A 35 3.07 4.65 4.64
N THR A 36 3.99 4.68 3.68
CA THR A 36 4.73 3.48 3.26
C THR A 36 5.46 2.86 4.45
N ILE A 37 5.19 1.58 4.72
CA ILE A 37 5.83 0.81 5.81
C ILE A 37 6.95 -0.07 5.27
N GLY A 38 6.81 -0.57 4.04
CA GLY A 38 7.81 -1.44 3.43
C GLY A 38 7.35 -2.08 2.13
N ARG A 39 8.13 -3.03 1.63
CA ARG A 39 7.81 -3.80 0.43
C ARG A 39 7.81 -5.28 0.77
N LEU A 40 6.79 -6.00 0.30
CA LEU A 40 6.80 -7.45 0.29
C LEU A 40 7.81 -7.86 -0.77
N THR A 41 8.94 -8.42 -0.34
CA THR A 41 9.96 -8.95 -1.26
C THR A 41 10.32 -10.33 -0.81
N GLN A 42 10.00 -11.32 -1.64
CA GLN A 42 10.39 -12.68 -1.36
C GLN A 42 10.65 -13.45 -2.64
N TYR A 43 11.68 -14.29 -2.61
CA TYR A 43 12.23 -14.99 -3.77
C TYR A 43 11.37 -16.17 -4.28
N ALA A 44 10.38 -16.63 -3.49
CA ALA A 44 9.50 -17.74 -3.84
C ALA A 44 8.05 -17.27 -4.07
N HIS A 45 7.33 -17.98 -4.94
CA HIS A 45 5.91 -17.78 -5.25
C HIS A 45 5.50 -16.41 -5.82
N GLY A 46 6.48 -15.64 -6.31
CA GLY A 46 6.24 -14.36 -6.98
C GLY A 46 5.66 -13.27 -6.08
N ILE A 47 5.83 -13.40 -4.75
CA ILE A 47 5.22 -12.46 -3.81
C ILE A 47 5.90 -11.10 -3.90
N ARG A 48 5.10 -10.11 -4.29
CA ARG A 48 5.51 -8.70 -4.38
C ARG A 48 4.36 -7.79 -3.99
N GLY A 49 4.67 -6.58 -3.58
CA GLY A 49 3.69 -5.52 -3.30
C GLY A 49 4.28 -4.45 -2.41
N THR A 50 3.77 -3.22 -2.48
CA THR A 50 4.18 -2.14 -1.58
C THR A 50 3.14 -1.95 -0.49
N VAL A 51 3.58 -1.93 0.76
CA VAL A 51 2.73 -1.91 1.95
C VAL A 51 2.64 -0.48 2.50
N TYR A 52 1.42 -0.01 2.72
CA TYR A 52 1.09 1.30 3.25
C TYR A 52 0.22 1.17 4.51
N ALA A 53 0.50 1.98 5.53
CA ALA A 53 -0.33 2.17 6.70
C ALA A 53 -1.42 3.19 6.37
N VAL A 54 -2.68 2.74 6.27
CA VAL A 54 -3.82 3.64 6.05
C VAL A 54 -4.23 4.31 7.37
N ASP A 55 -4.32 3.51 8.43
CA ASP A 55 -4.61 3.96 9.80
C ASP A 55 -3.91 3.04 10.83
N GLU A 56 -4.24 3.12 12.13
CA GLU A 56 -3.61 2.31 13.17
C GLU A 56 -3.85 0.80 13.05
N SER A 57 -4.86 0.35 12.32
CA SER A 57 -5.29 -1.05 12.21
C SER A 57 -5.51 -1.53 10.76
N THR A 58 -5.32 -0.66 9.78
CA THR A 58 -5.59 -0.94 8.36
C THR A 58 -4.33 -0.78 7.51
N VAL A 59 -4.11 -1.76 6.66
CA VAL A 59 -2.97 -1.85 5.74
C VAL A 59 -3.47 -1.92 4.30
N PHE A 60 -2.83 -1.15 3.43
CA PHE A 60 -3.04 -1.23 2.00
C PHE A 60 -1.81 -1.81 1.32
N VAL A 61 -1.99 -2.86 0.52
CA VAL A 61 -0.94 -3.49 -0.27
C VAL A 61 -1.21 -3.20 -1.74
N ARG A 62 -0.37 -2.34 -2.34
CA ARG A 62 -0.48 -1.96 -3.74
C ARG A 62 0.29 -2.91 -4.63
N GLY A 63 -0.31 -3.29 -5.76
CA GLY A 63 0.35 -4.11 -6.78
C GLY A 63 0.78 -5.48 -6.26
N PHE A 64 -0.05 -6.06 -5.39
CA PHE A 64 0.16 -7.39 -4.84
C PHE A 64 0.18 -8.44 -5.97
N ALA A 65 1.17 -9.33 -5.95
CA ALA A 65 1.15 -10.51 -6.79
C ALA A 65 1.53 -11.74 -5.97
N TYR A 66 0.96 -12.88 -6.34
CA TYR A 66 1.18 -14.19 -5.73
C TYR A 66 0.69 -15.26 -6.73
N ASP A 67 1.46 -16.34 -6.90
CA ASP A 67 1.17 -17.36 -7.91
C ASP A 67 0.01 -18.32 -7.57
N GLY A 68 -0.47 -18.31 -6.33
CA GLY A 68 -1.58 -19.16 -5.87
C GLY A 68 -1.22 -20.64 -5.70
N THR A 69 0.07 -20.99 -5.71
CA THR A 69 0.49 -22.41 -5.70
C THR A 69 0.42 -23.06 -4.31
N ALA A 70 0.44 -22.29 -3.22
CA ALA A 70 0.29 -22.86 -1.89
C ALA A 70 -1.21 -23.13 -1.57
N PRO A 71 -1.56 -24.35 -1.14
CA PRO A 71 -2.93 -24.85 -1.03
C PRO A 71 -3.72 -24.32 0.17
N ASP A 72 -3.07 -23.63 1.11
CA ASP A 72 -3.69 -23.12 2.34
C ASP A 72 -2.96 -21.85 2.82
N ALA A 73 -2.85 -20.86 1.92
CA ALA A 73 -2.17 -19.59 2.14
C ALA A 73 -3.10 -18.50 2.67
N PHE A 74 -2.60 -17.64 3.56
CA PHE A 74 -3.30 -16.49 4.12
C PHE A 74 -2.35 -15.33 4.37
N PHE A 75 -2.90 -14.13 4.57
CA PHE A 75 -2.13 -13.06 5.20
C PHE A 75 -1.88 -13.38 6.67
N TRP A 76 -0.69 -13.06 7.13
CA TRP A 76 -0.21 -13.42 8.45
C TRP A 76 0.62 -12.29 9.03
N VAL A 77 0.45 -12.00 10.31
CA VAL A 77 1.18 -10.94 11.01
C VAL A 77 1.75 -11.43 12.33
N GLY A 78 2.84 -10.83 12.79
CA GLY A 78 3.37 -11.16 14.12
C GLY A 78 4.26 -10.06 14.67
N ASP A 79 4.58 -10.20 15.96
CA ASP A 79 5.32 -9.25 16.79
C ASP A 79 6.76 -9.72 17.12
N THR A 80 7.09 -10.92 16.67
CA THR A 80 8.43 -11.51 16.72
C THR A 80 9.37 -10.85 15.71
N GLN A 81 10.68 -11.07 15.85
CA GLN A 81 11.67 -10.47 14.95
C GLN A 81 11.58 -11.02 13.51
N GLN A 82 11.06 -12.22 13.33
CA GLN A 82 10.99 -12.89 12.03
C GLN A 82 9.64 -13.63 11.91
N PRO A 83 9.12 -13.81 10.68
CA PRO A 83 7.88 -14.54 10.51
C PRO A 83 7.95 -15.97 11.05
N SER A 84 6.93 -16.34 11.81
CA SER A 84 6.87 -17.59 12.55
C SER A 84 5.45 -18.16 12.59
N PRO A 85 5.29 -19.46 12.92
CA PRO A 85 3.98 -20.11 13.04
C PRO A 85 3.07 -19.46 14.08
N GLU A 86 3.63 -18.79 15.08
CA GLU A 86 2.90 -18.12 16.17
C GLU A 86 2.26 -16.79 15.75
N GLY A 87 2.39 -16.39 14.48
CA GLY A 87 1.69 -15.24 13.96
C GLY A 87 0.17 -15.41 13.96
N THR A 88 -0.53 -14.32 13.64
CA THR A 88 -1.97 -14.21 13.58
C THR A 88 -2.43 -14.15 12.13
N LEU A 89 -3.41 -14.97 11.77
CA LEU A 89 -4.10 -14.92 10.48
C LEU A 89 -4.83 -13.58 10.33
N VAL A 90 -4.61 -12.89 9.22
CA VAL A 90 -5.40 -11.71 8.81
C VAL A 90 -6.37 -12.13 7.70
N PRO A 91 -7.69 -12.11 7.96
CA PRO A 91 -8.67 -12.54 6.96
C PRO A 91 -8.66 -11.63 5.73
N TYR A 92 -8.75 -12.24 4.55
CA TYR A 92 -8.93 -11.53 3.30
C TYR A 92 -9.71 -12.40 2.29
N PRO A 93 -10.75 -11.88 1.64
CA PRO A 93 -11.38 -10.59 1.93
C PRO A 93 -12.04 -10.56 3.33
N GLU A 94 -12.28 -9.36 3.87
CA GLU A 94 -12.81 -9.17 5.24
C GLU A 94 -14.27 -9.65 5.36
N ASP A 95 -15.03 -9.60 4.28
CA ASP A 95 -16.47 -9.85 4.21
C ASP A 95 -16.83 -11.33 3.96
N TYR A 96 -16.16 -12.25 4.66
CA TYR A 96 -16.47 -13.68 4.60
C TYR A 96 -17.55 -14.06 5.63
N THR A 97 -18.46 -14.96 5.25
CA THR A 97 -19.60 -15.41 6.08
C THR A 97 -19.38 -16.78 6.71
N THR A 98 -18.31 -17.47 6.32
CA THR A 98 -17.96 -18.81 6.77
C THR A 98 -17.21 -18.79 8.10
N ARG A 99 -17.21 -19.92 8.81
CA ARG A 99 -16.44 -20.09 10.05
C ARG A 99 -14.93 -19.90 9.80
N ASP A 100 -14.46 -20.40 8.66
CA ASP A 100 -13.07 -20.30 8.25
C ASP A 100 -12.90 -19.24 7.15
N PRO A 101 -11.83 -18.43 7.20
CA PRO A 101 -11.54 -17.47 6.16
C PRO A 101 -11.16 -18.17 4.85
N PRO A 102 -11.46 -17.56 3.69
CA PRO A 102 -11.11 -18.12 2.39
C PRO A 102 -9.59 -18.18 2.21
N VAL A 103 -9.13 -19.21 1.50
CA VAL A 103 -7.72 -19.37 1.14
C VAL A 103 -7.33 -18.32 0.10
N LEU A 104 -6.14 -17.75 0.25
CA LEU A 104 -5.58 -16.79 -0.69
C LEU A 104 -5.29 -17.46 -2.04
N THR A 105 -5.89 -16.94 -3.10
CA THR A 105 -5.71 -17.42 -4.47
C THR A 105 -4.66 -16.60 -5.22
N ALA A 106 -4.40 -16.95 -6.48
CA ALA A 106 -3.45 -16.22 -7.30
C ALA A 106 -3.87 -14.75 -7.50
N HIS A 107 -2.92 -13.83 -7.38
CA HIS A 107 -3.11 -12.41 -7.61
C HIS A 107 -2.09 -11.90 -8.62
N THR A 108 -2.55 -11.07 -9.55
CA THR A 108 -1.70 -10.42 -10.55
C THR A 108 -1.88 -8.91 -10.46
N ASN A 109 -0.95 -8.25 -9.75
CA ASN A 109 -0.93 -6.79 -9.59
C ASN A 109 -2.26 -6.24 -9.04
N SER A 110 -2.79 -6.88 -8.01
CA SER A 110 -4.04 -6.51 -7.35
C SER A 110 -3.79 -5.56 -6.18
N ASP A 111 -4.73 -4.66 -5.90
CA ASP A 111 -4.68 -3.80 -4.72
C ASP A 111 -5.52 -4.43 -3.60
N ILE A 112 -4.93 -4.58 -2.41
CA ILE A 112 -5.49 -5.34 -1.29
C ILE A 112 -5.59 -4.44 -0.07
N LEU A 113 -6.76 -4.45 0.58
CA LEU A 113 -6.97 -3.79 1.87
C LEU A 113 -7.10 -4.87 2.96
N LEU A 114 -6.28 -4.77 3.99
CA LEU A 114 -6.23 -5.70 5.11
C LEU A 114 -6.53 -4.97 6.41
N ARG A 115 -7.45 -5.52 7.20
CA ARG A 115 -7.73 -5.03 8.54
C ARG A 115 -7.19 -5.99 9.59
N LEU A 116 -6.39 -5.47 10.52
CA LEU A 116 -5.80 -6.27 11.58
C LEU A 116 -6.90 -6.80 12.53
N PRO A 117 -6.92 -8.11 12.82
CA PRO A 117 -7.94 -8.71 13.67
C PRO A 117 -7.65 -8.50 15.16
N GLY A 118 -8.67 -8.72 15.99
CA GLY A 118 -8.52 -8.78 17.45
C GLY A 118 -8.08 -7.47 18.10
N GLY A 119 -8.37 -6.32 17.47
CA GLY A 119 -7.99 -5.00 17.99
C GLY A 119 -6.49 -4.70 17.95
N LYS A 120 -5.69 -5.54 17.26
CA LYS A 120 -4.26 -5.30 17.05
C LYS A 120 -4.03 -4.02 16.27
N ARG A 121 -2.95 -3.32 16.60
CA ARG A 121 -2.51 -2.14 15.88
C ARG A 121 -1.24 -2.42 15.10
N LEU A 122 -0.98 -1.63 14.07
CA LEU A 122 0.23 -1.68 13.27
C LEU A 122 1.50 -1.54 14.10
N ARG A 123 1.44 -0.76 15.20
CA ARG A 123 2.57 -0.60 16.12
C ARG A 123 2.88 -1.86 16.92
N ASP A 124 1.93 -2.79 17.02
CA ASP A 124 2.05 -4.02 17.80
C ASP A 124 2.59 -5.18 16.94
N ILE A 125 2.72 -4.99 15.62
CA ILE A 125 3.24 -5.99 14.69
C ILE A 125 4.58 -5.54 14.11
N LYS A 126 5.47 -6.49 13.83
CA LYS A 126 6.78 -6.26 13.22
C LYS A 126 6.86 -6.69 11.77
N TRP A 127 5.97 -7.59 11.35
CA TRP A 127 5.98 -8.13 9.99
C TRP A 127 4.58 -8.50 9.51
N ILE A 128 4.43 -8.47 8.19
CA ILE A 128 3.27 -8.97 7.45
C ILE A 128 3.81 -9.93 6.39
N SER A 129 3.20 -11.10 6.25
CA SER A 129 3.65 -12.20 5.41
C SER A 129 2.48 -12.91 4.75
N VAL A 130 2.74 -13.64 3.67
CA VAL A 130 1.83 -14.69 3.19
C VAL A 130 2.32 -15.99 3.79
N TRP A 131 1.48 -16.65 4.59
CA TRP A 131 1.85 -17.86 5.31
C TRP A 131 0.96 -19.03 4.91
N CYS A 132 1.56 -20.20 4.67
CA CYS A 132 0.81 -21.44 4.45
C CYS A 132 0.77 -22.30 5.71
N ARG A 133 -0.42 -22.49 6.29
CA ARG A 133 -0.56 -23.24 7.56
C ARG A 133 -0.18 -24.72 7.42
N ARG A 134 -0.33 -25.29 6.22
CA ARG A 134 -0.06 -26.72 5.96
C ARG A 134 1.41 -27.08 5.89
N PHE A 135 2.29 -26.15 5.53
CA PHE A 135 3.70 -26.45 5.28
C PHE A 135 4.64 -26.00 6.39
N THR A 136 4.20 -25.13 7.31
CA THR A 136 5.07 -24.59 8.37
C THR A 136 6.37 -24.01 7.80
N VAL A 137 6.33 -23.45 6.59
CA VAL A 137 7.47 -22.84 5.92
C VAL A 137 7.25 -21.34 5.87
N ASN A 138 8.22 -20.60 6.43
CA ASN A 138 8.28 -19.16 6.30
C ASN A 138 8.50 -18.80 4.84
N MET A 139 7.48 -18.20 4.24
CA MET A 139 7.65 -17.55 2.97
C MET A 139 8.23 -16.15 3.25
N LEU A 140 7.51 -15.13 3.70
CA LEU A 140 8.02 -13.76 3.59
C LEU A 140 9.14 -13.32 4.58
N ARG A 141 9.96 -12.34 4.19
CA ARG A 141 10.78 -11.48 5.07
C ARG A 141 10.63 -10.03 4.63
N LEU A 142 10.37 -9.11 5.56
CA LEU A 142 10.51 -7.68 5.31
C LEU A 142 11.98 -7.30 5.45
N GLU A 143 12.54 -6.65 4.44
CA GLU A 143 13.85 -5.99 4.52
C GLU A 143 13.62 -4.49 4.78
N PRO A 144 14.40 -3.86 5.67
CA PRO A 144 14.33 -2.42 5.96
C PRO A 144 14.80 -1.55 4.79
#